data_AF-A0A251WGW7-F1
#
_entry.id   AF-A0A251WGW7-F1
#
_cell.length_a   1.000
_cell.length_b   1.000
_cell.length_c   1.000
_cell.angle_alpha   90.00
_cell.angle_beta   90.00
_cell.angle_gamma   90.00
#
_symmetry.space_group_name_H-M   'P 1'
#
loop_
_entity.id
_entity.type
_entity.pdbx_description
1 polymer ?
#
loop_
_entity_poly.entity_id
_entity_poly.type
_entity_poly.pdbx_seq_one_letter_code
_entity_poly.pdbx_strand_id
1 'polypeptide(L)'
;MASSFLGFAFGLIGLLLLSLLGFAGIQWLNLPIGSLVDWVLGGAIFWWLLVIVTVPWNIHFQAKEILAEAALSEERDIPIDPKQIRYTQTIAHRALLLALALHIASASGLYILSASGISAIGYIASIAALLLTGLRPAIEAYRYFINRLSLIRKNLTYPREDVAELRSRLTQLEETSQRLDKQLDLEAPNSWAANQQHSLETLSRRIADLNAHLEAIQATNDRDHDRLSREARQAISQLSEDSQFLDHIREIIRFFKSA
;
A
#
# COMPACT_ATOMS: atom_id res chain seq x y z
N MET A 1 11.73 -7.72 -24.26
CA MET A 1 11.79 -8.75 -25.32
C MET A 1 13.13 -8.77 -26.05
N ALA A 2 13.72 -7.63 -26.48
CA ALA A 2 15.02 -7.63 -27.17
C ALA A 2 16.20 -8.11 -26.29
N SER A 3 16.21 -7.79 -24.99
CA SER A 3 17.25 -8.23 -24.05
C SER A 3 17.24 -9.74 -23.78
N SER A 4 16.07 -10.39 -23.75
CA SER A 4 15.98 -11.85 -23.62
C SER A 4 16.40 -12.56 -24.91
N PHE A 5 16.17 -11.94 -26.08
CA PHE A 5 16.60 -12.47 -27.37
C PHE A 5 18.12 -12.39 -27.56
N LEU A 6 18.75 -11.30 -27.09
CA LEU A 6 20.20 -11.14 -27.05
C LEU A 6 20.86 -12.13 -26.08
N GLY A 7 20.31 -12.30 -24.87
CA GLY A 7 20.80 -13.30 -23.91
C GLY A 7 20.67 -14.73 -24.43
N PHE A 8 19.56 -15.02 -25.12
CA PHE A 8 19.37 -16.28 -25.83
C PHE A 8 20.44 -16.46 -26.92
N ALA A 9 20.62 -15.48 -27.82
CA ALA A 9 21.63 -15.50 -28.88
C ALA A 9 23.09 -15.64 -28.37
N PHE A 10 23.42 -15.06 -27.22
CA PHE A 10 24.74 -15.18 -26.60
C PHE A 10 24.97 -16.57 -25.99
N GLY A 11 23.98 -17.10 -25.25
CA GLY A 11 24.06 -18.47 -24.71
C GLY A 11 24.18 -19.52 -25.81
N LEU A 12 23.55 -19.23 -26.94
CA LEU A 12 23.55 -20.00 -28.17
C LEU A 12 24.93 -20.03 -28.88
N ILE A 13 25.63 -18.90 -28.99
CA ILE A 13 27.02 -18.84 -29.47
C ILE A 13 27.95 -19.59 -28.51
N GLY A 14 27.72 -19.45 -27.19
CA GLY A 14 28.46 -20.17 -26.16
C GLY A 14 28.33 -21.69 -26.27
N LEU A 15 27.13 -22.21 -26.56
CA LEU A 15 26.88 -23.64 -26.70
C LEU A 15 27.54 -24.21 -27.98
N LEU A 16 27.54 -23.44 -29.07
CA LEU A 16 28.23 -23.80 -30.31
C LEU A 16 29.77 -23.82 -30.11
N LEU A 17 30.32 -22.82 -29.42
CA LEU A 17 31.73 -22.78 -29.04
C LEU A 17 32.11 -23.95 -28.11
N LEU A 18 31.25 -24.28 -27.14
CA LEU A 18 31.46 -25.42 -26.23
C LEU A 18 31.45 -26.76 -27.01
N SER A 19 30.55 -26.91 -27.98
CA SER A 19 30.49 -28.09 -28.85
C SER A 19 31.76 -28.22 -29.71
N LEU A 20 32.25 -27.12 -30.28
CA LEU A 20 33.51 -27.07 -31.04
C LEU A 20 34.75 -27.35 -30.16
N LEU A 21 34.78 -26.82 -28.93
CA LEU A 21 35.82 -27.12 -27.94
C LEU A 21 35.79 -28.60 -27.54
N GLY A 22 34.60 -29.16 -27.33
CA GLY A 22 34.40 -30.58 -27.10
C GLY A 22 34.94 -31.42 -28.25
N PHE A 23 34.62 -31.07 -29.49
CA PHE A 23 35.16 -31.73 -30.68
C PHE A 23 36.69 -31.68 -30.71
N ALA A 24 37.30 -30.51 -30.48
CA ALA A 24 38.76 -30.35 -30.45
C ALA A 24 39.43 -31.19 -29.35
N GLY A 25 38.84 -31.24 -28.16
CA GLY A 25 39.35 -32.04 -27.04
C GLY A 25 39.24 -33.55 -27.27
N ILE A 26 38.15 -34.01 -27.88
CA ILE A 26 37.94 -35.45 -28.13
C ILE A 26 38.74 -35.91 -29.36
N GLN A 27 38.93 -35.04 -30.38
CA GLN A 27 39.84 -35.28 -31.49
C GLN A 27 41.30 -35.40 -31.03
N TRP A 28 41.73 -34.61 -30.04
CA TRP A 28 43.03 -34.79 -29.40
C TRP A 28 43.17 -36.22 -28.85
N LEU A 29 42.11 -36.77 -28.26
CA LEU A 29 42.11 -38.15 -27.74
C LEU A 29 42.05 -39.24 -28.83
N ASN A 30 42.07 -38.89 -30.13
CA ASN A 30 42.01 -39.81 -31.27
C ASN A 30 40.82 -40.80 -31.24
N LEU A 31 39.73 -40.41 -30.60
CA LEU A 31 38.52 -41.24 -30.59
C LEU A 31 37.79 -41.11 -31.94
N PRO A 32 37.20 -42.19 -32.48
CA PRO A 32 36.43 -42.13 -33.72
C PRO A 32 35.06 -41.49 -33.46
N ILE A 33 34.93 -40.17 -33.66
CA ILE A 33 33.71 -39.40 -33.29
C ILE A 33 33.00 -38.72 -34.48
N GLY A 34 33.11 -39.28 -35.68
CA GLY A 34 32.52 -38.71 -36.90
C GLY A 34 33.31 -37.52 -37.45
N SER A 35 32.85 -36.99 -38.58
CA SER A 35 33.53 -35.90 -39.29
C SER A 35 33.19 -34.53 -38.70
N LEU A 36 34.00 -33.49 -39.01
CA LEU A 36 33.68 -32.10 -38.64
C LEU A 36 32.31 -31.67 -39.21
N VAL A 37 31.94 -32.19 -40.38
CA VAL A 37 30.64 -31.95 -41.02
C VAL A 37 29.51 -32.50 -40.16
N ASP A 38 29.66 -33.68 -39.56
CA ASP A 38 28.67 -34.28 -38.66
C ASP A 38 28.44 -33.43 -37.40
N TRP A 39 29.48 -32.81 -36.87
CA TRP A 39 29.37 -31.92 -35.70
C TRP A 39 28.70 -30.59 -36.03
N VAL A 40 29.04 -29.98 -37.17
CA VAL A 40 28.37 -28.75 -37.65
C VAL A 40 26.90 -29.04 -37.94
N LEU A 41 26.60 -30.16 -38.60
CA LEU A 41 25.24 -30.57 -38.91
C LEU A 41 24.45 -30.88 -37.63
N GLY A 42 25.04 -31.62 -36.70
CA GLY A 42 24.44 -31.93 -35.40
C GLY A 42 24.15 -30.67 -34.59
N GLY A 43 25.07 -29.70 -34.56
CA GLY A 43 24.85 -28.40 -33.94
C GLY A 43 23.72 -27.60 -34.59
N ALA A 44 23.68 -27.55 -35.92
CA ALA A 44 22.62 -26.89 -36.67
C ALA A 44 21.24 -27.54 -36.44
N ILE A 45 21.18 -28.87 -36.39
CA ILE A 45 19.94 -29.60 -36.11
C ILE A 45 19.49 -29.38 -34.66
N PHE A 46 20.40 -29.49 -33.70
CA PHE A 46 20.11 -29.22 -32.29
C PHE A 46 19.54 -27.82 -32.11
N TRP A 47 20.17 -26.84 -32.75
CA TRP A 47 19.71 -25.45 -32.77
C TRP A 47 18.31 -25.31 -33.33
N TRP A 48 18.09 -25.86 -34.52
CA TRP A 48 16.82 -25.80 -35.20
C TRP A 48 15.72 -26.39 -34.33
N LEU A 49 15.94 -27.57 -33.76
CA LEU A 49 15.01 -28.19 -32.82
C LEU A 49 14.74 -27.31 -31.60
N LEU A 50 15.75 -26.67 -31.03
CA LEU A 50 15.59 -25.79 -29.88
C LEU A 50 14.66 -24.60 -30.21
N VAL A 51 14.83 -23.96 -31.37
CA VAL A 51 13.98 -22.84 -31.81
C VAL A 51 12.52 -23.30 -32.00
N ILE A 52 12.32 -24.40 -32.70
CA ILE A 52 10.98 -24.93 -33.00
C ILE A 52 10.26 -25.42 -31.74
N VAL A 53 11.01 -25.94 -30.78
CA VAL A 53 10.47 -26.39 -29.49
C VAL A 53 10.16 -25.22 -28.57
N THR A 54 10.88 -24.10 -28.67
CA THR A 54 10.73 -23.00 -27.72
C THR A 54 9.72 -21.97 -28.20
N VAL A 55 9.87 -21.45 -29.42
CA VAL A 55 9.15 -20.24 -29.86
C VAL A 55 7.64 -20.50 -30.04
N PRO A 56 7.19 -21.48 -30.84
CA PRO A 56 5.77 -21.74 -31.09
C PRO A 56 5.02 -22.13 -29.81
N TRP A 57 5.63 -22.98 -28.98
CA TRP A 57 5.02 -23.42 -27.73
C TRP A 57 4.90 -22.27 -26.71
N ASN A 58 5.92 -21.43 -26.57
CA ASN A 58 5.85 -20.26 -25.70
C ASN A 58 4.72 -19.31 -26.13
N ILE A 59 4.58 -19.04 -27.43
CA ILE A 59 3.50 -18.20 -27.96
C ILE A 59 2.12 -18.84 -27.67
N HIS A 60 1.98 -20.16 -27.86
CA HIS A 60 0.73 -20.86 -27.58
C HIS A 60 0.29 -20.73 -26.12
N PHE A 61 1.19 -21.06 -25.18
CA PHE A 61 0.87 -21.04 -23.75
C PHE A 61 0.71 -19.62 -23.22
N GLN A 62 1.49 -18.66 -23.70
CA GLN A 62 1.31 -17.25 -23.35
C GLN A 62 -0.05 -16.72 -23.83
N ALA A 63 -0.46 -17.08 -25.04
CA ALA A 63 -1.79 -16.71 -25.53
C ALA A 63 -2.90 -17.37 -24.68
N LYS A 64 -2.73 -18.62 -24.23
CA LYS A 64 -3.67 -19.28 -23.31
C LYS A 64 -3.74 -18.60 -21.94
N GLU A 65 -2.61 -18.15 -21.41
CA GLU A 65 -2.56 -17.39 -20.15
C GLU A 65 -3.31 -16.06 -20.26
N ILE A 66 -3.09 -15.30 -21.35
CA ILE A 66 -3.82 -14.05 -21.62
C ILE A 66 -5.34 -14.31 -21.70
N LEU A 67 -5.78 -15.39 -22.37
CA LEU A 67 -7.21 -15.74 -22.43
C LEU A 67 -7.77 -16.12 -21.06
N ALA A 68 -6.97 -16.76 -20.23
CA ALA A 68 -7.35 -17.14 -18.87
C ALA A 68 -7.46 -15.92 -17.94
N GLU A 69 -6.60 -14.91 -18.12
CA GLU A 69 -6.68 -13.60 -17.44
C GLU A 69 -7.84 -12.75 -17.94
N ALA A 70 -8.14 -12.82 -19.24
CA ALA A 70 -9.29 -12.14 -19.81
C ALA A 70 -10.60 -12.66 -19.23
N ALA A 71 -10.75 -13.98 -19.10
CA ALA A 71 -11.92 -14.58 -18.44
C ALA A 71 -12.07 -14.12 -16.98
N LEU A 72 -10.95 -13.99 -16.25
CA LEU A 72 -10.96 -13.45 -14.89
C LEU A 72 -11.32 -11.95 -14.85
N SER A 73 -10.96 -11.20 -15.87
CA SER A 73 -11.24 -9.78 -15.98
C SER A 73 -12.70 -9.53 -16.35
N GLU A 74 -13.28 -10.40 -17.18
CA GLU A 74 -14.72 -10.44 -17.48
C GLU A 74 -15.54 -10.73 -16.21
N GLU A 75 -15.11 -11.70 -15.38
CA GLU A 75 -15.72 -11.96 -14.06
C GLU A 75 -15.57 -10.78 -13.07
N ARG A 76 -14.68 -9.82 -13.37
CA ARG A 76 -14.43 -8.63 -12.55
C ARG A 76 -15.10 -7.37 -13.13
N ASP A 77 -15.97 -7.51 -14.13
CA ASP A 77 -16.61 -6.40 -14.86
C ASP A 77 -15.59 -5.37 -15.40
N ILE A 78 -14.36 -5.82 -15.69
CA ILE A 78 -13.33 -4.98 -16.31
C ILE A 78 -13.56 -5.01 -17.82
N PRO A 79 -13.72 -3.85 -18.49
CA PRO A 79 -13.97 -3.82 -19.93
C PRO A 79 -12.74 -4.33 -20.71
N ILE A 80 -12.96 -5.30 -21.59
CA ILE A 80 -11.93 -5.86 -22.46
C ILE A 80 -12.39 -5.74 -23.91
N ASP A 81 -11.47 -5.39 -24.81
CA ASP A 81 -11.77 -5.31 -26.23
C ASP A 81 -11.98 -6.73 -26.82
N PRO A 82 -13.20 -7.07 -27.31
CA PRO A 82 -13.48 -8.39 -27.88
C PRO A 82 -12.62 -8.68 -29.13
N LYS A 83 -12.12 -7.67 -29.83
CA LYS A 83 -11.21 -7.85 -30.97
C LYS A 83 -9.87 -8.43 -30.51
N GLN A 84 -9.37 -7.99 -29.35
CA GLN A 84 -8.10 -8.49 -28.79
C GLN A 84 -8.24 -9.95 -28.35
N ILE A 85 -9.37 -10.33 -27.74
CA ILE A 85 -9.64 -11.72 -27.35
C ILE A 85 -9.66 -12.64 -28.57
N ARG A 86 -10.38 -12.26 -29.63
CA ARG A 86 -10.44 -13.05 -30.87
C ARG A 86 -9.08 -13.18 -31.56
N TYR A 87 -8.28 -12.11 -31.54
CA TYR A 87 -6.91 -12.14 -32.05
C TYR A 87 -6.04 -13.12 -31.26
N THR A 88 -6.07 -13.05 -29.92
CA THR A 88 -5.32 -13.94 -29.04
C THR A 88 -5.74 -15.41 -29.20
N GLN A 89 -7.04 -15.69 -29.35
CA GLN A 89 -7.54 -17.04 -29.68
C GLN A 89 -6.96 -17.56 -31.00
N THR A 90 -6.93 -16.70 -32.02
CA THR A 90 -6.38 -17.05 -33.34
C THR A 90 -4.87 -17.34 -33.23
N ILE A 91 -4.12 -16.52 -32.49
CA ILE A 91 -2.70 -16.77 -32.23
C ILE A 91 -2.49 -18.09 -31.50
N ALA A 92 -3.26 -18.37 -30.44
CA ALA A 92 -3.13 -19.61 -29.69
C ALA A 92 -3.29 -20.83 -30.59
N HIS A 93 -4.31 -20.84 -31.46
CA HIS A 93 -4.56 -21.95 -32.37
C HIS A 93 -3.48 -22.07 -33.46
N ARG A 94 -3.11 -20.96 -34.09
CA ARG A 94 -2.08 -20.94 -35.15
C ARG A 94 -0.71 -21.33 -34.62
N ALA A 95 -0.34 -20.90 -33.42
CA ALA A 95 0.94 -21.25 -32.80
C ALA A 95 1.03 -22.76 -32.51
N LEU A 96 -0.08 -23.40 -32.11
CA LEU A 96 -0.13 -24.85 -31.92
C LEU A 96 0.01 -25.60 -33.24
N LEU A 97 -0.72 -25.19 -34.27
CA LEU A 97 -0.60 -25.79 -35.60
C LEU A 97 0.81 -25.62 -36.16
N LEU A 98 1.41 -24.44 -36.01
CA LEU A 98 2.77 -24.15 -36.40
C LEU A 98 3.76 -25.04 -35.65
N ALA A 99 3.62 -25.17 -34.33
CA ALA A 99 4.45 -26.05 -33.52
C ALA A 99 4.41 -27.49 -34.07
N LEU A 100 3.21 -28.05 -34.22
CA LEU A 100 3.04 -29.44 -34.64
C LEU A 100 3.56 -29.66 -36.06
N ALA A 101 3.25 -28.74 -36.99
CA ALA A 101 3.69 -28.81 -38.37
C ALA A 101 5.23 -28.76 -38.48
N LEU A 102 5.91 -27.85 -37.78
CA LEU A 102 7.37 -27.78 -37.84
C LEU A 102 8.03 -29.02 -37.22
N HIS A 103 7.48 -29.60 -36.16
CA HIS A 103 8.05 -30.83 -35.58
C HIS A 103 7.89 -32.02 -36.51
N ILE A 104 6.71 -32.21 -37.11
CA ILE A 104 6.46 -33.30 -38.07
C ILE A 104 7.34 -33.12 -39.32
N ALA A 105 7.40 -31.90 -39.86
CA ALA A 105 8.25 -31.59 -41.01
C ALA A 105 9.73 -31.81 -40.70
N SER A 106 10.19 -31.39 -39.52
CA SER A 106 11.58 -31.58 -39.10
C SER A 106 11.91 -33.05 -38.87
N ALA A 107 11.05 -33.80 -38.19
CA ALA A 107 11.23 -35.25 -38.00
C ALA A 107 11.30 -35.98 -39.35
N SER A 108 10.37 -35.67 -40.26
CA SER A 108 10.34 -36.27 -41.60
C SER A 108 11.58 -35.91 -42.41
N GLY A 109 12.00 -34.64 -42.40
CA GLY A 109 13.19 -34.18 -43.11
C GLY A 109 14.47 -34.82 -42.58
N LEU A 110 14.63 -34.88 -41.25
CA LEU A 110 15.79 -35.51 -40.60
C LEU A 110 15.84 -37.02 -40.87
N TYR A 111 14.68 -37.69 -40.86
CA TYR A 111 14.58 -39.10 -41.23
C TYR A 111 15.00 -39.35 -42.68
N ILE A 112 14.52 -38.54 -43.63
CA ILE A 112 14.88 -38.65 -45.06
C ILE A 112 16.37 -38.41 -45.28
N LEU A 113 16.95 -37.40 -44.63
CA LEU A 113 18.39 -37.12 -44.69
C LEU A 113 19.22 -38.30 -44.19
N SER A 114 18.77 -38.95 -43.11
CA SER A 114 19.42 -40.13 -42.55
C SER A 114 19.27 -41.36 -43.46
N ALA A 115 18.07 -41.59 -44.00
CA ALA A 115 17.78 -42.69 -44.92
C ALA A 115 18.56 -42.56 -46.24
N SER A 116 18.88 -41.33 -46.66
CA SER A 116 19.69 -41.04 -47.85
C SER A 116 21.20 -41.23 -47.61
N GLY A 117 21.62 -41.62 -46.39
CA GLY A 117 23.02 -41.89 -46.05
C GLY A 117 23.88 -40.63 -45.83
N ILE A 118 23.26 -39.44 -45.72
CA ILE A 118 24.00 -38.18 -45.59
C ILE A 118 24.59 -38.02 -44.18
N SER A 119 23.85 -38.41 -43.14
CA SER A 119 24.37 -38.41 -41.76
C SER A 119 23.59 -39.37 -40.88
N ALA A 120 24.30 -40.22 -40.13
CA ALA A 120 23.72 -41.16 -39.16
C ALA A 120 23.05 -40.45 -37.97
N ILE A 121 23.40 -39.19 -37.71
CA ILE A 121 22.84 -38.36 -36.63
C ILE A 121 21.35 -38.05 -36.88
N GLY A 122 20.90 -38.12 -38.14
CA GLY A 122 19.52 -37.81 -38.52
C GLY A 122 18.47 -38.71 -37.86
N TYR A 123 18.76 -40.00 -37.62
CA TYR A 123 17.85 -40.90 -36.91
C TYR A 123 17.62 -40.47 -35.45
N ILE A 124 18.71 -40.19 -34.72
CA ILE A 124 18.64 -39.75 -33.32
C ILE A 124 17.93 -38.41 -33.24
N ALA A 125 18.25 -37.49 -34.15
CA ALA A 125 17.63 -36.17 -34.19
C ALA A 125 16.14 -36.22 -34.55
N SER A 126 15.72 -37.14 -35.42
CA SER A 126 14.31 -37.36 -35.73
C SER A 126 13.53 -37.86 -34.52
N ILE A 127 14.09 -38.81 -33.76
CA ILE A 127 13.49 -39.29 -32.51
C ILE A 127 13.42 -38.15 -31.49
N ALA A 128 14.49 -37.38 -31.34
CA ALA A 128 14.53 -36.23 -30.44
C ALA A 128 13.47 -35.18 -30.81
N ALA A 129 13.28 -34.89 -32.10
CA ALA A 129 12.24 -33.98 -32.57
C ALA A 129 10.83 -34.43 -32.14
N LEU A 130 10.53 -35.72 -32.31
CA LEU A 130 9.24 -36.27 -31.90
C LEU A 130 9.06 -36.25 -30.38
N LEU A 131 10.08 -36.63 -29.61
CA LEU A 131 10.02 -36.59 -28.14
C LEU A 131 9.84 -35.18 -27.60
N LEU A 132 10.56 -34.19 -28.16
CA LEU A 132 10.48 -32.80 -27.74
C LEU A 132 9.12 -32.16 -28.08
N THR A 133 8.38 -32.74 -29.04
CA THR A 133 7.00 -32.35 -29.34
C THR A 133 6.08 -32.56 -28.12
N GLY A 134 6.34 -33.58 -27.30
CA GLY A 134 5.55 -33.87 -26.09
C GLY A 134 6.15 -33.34 -24.79
N LEU A 135 7.48 -33.37 -24.68
CA LEU A 135 8.17 -33.04 -23.43
C LEU A 135 8.07 -31.56 -23.05
N ARG A 136 8.29 -30.65 -24.01
CA ARG A 136 8.24 -29.21 -23.71
C ARG A 136 6.83 -28.72 -23.36
N PRO A 137 5.77 -29.12 -24.09
CA PRO A 137 4.41 -28.74 -23.72
C PRO A 137 3.99 -29.24 -22.35
N ALA A 138 4.46 -30.43 -21.95
CA ALA A 138 4.16 -30.95 -20.62
C ALA A 138 4.72 -30.05 -19.51
N ILE A 139 5.94 -29.52 -19.69
CA ILE A 139 6.57 -28.59 -18.74
C ILE A 139 5.83 -27.25 -18.70
N GLU A 140 5.49 -26.68 -19.85
CA GLU A 140 4.77 -25.39 -19.91
C GLU A 140 3.32 -25.53 -19.41
N ALA A 141 2.66 -26.65 -19.68
CA ALA A 141 1.35 -26.96 -19.11
C ALA A 141 1.41 -27.08 -17.59
N TYR A 142 2.43 -27.74 -17.04
CA TYR A 142 2.65 -27.81 -15.59
C TYR A 142 2.83 -26.42 -14.97
N ARG A 143 3.63 -25.54 -15.61
CA ARG A 143 3.79 -24.13 -15.17
C ARG A 143 2.46 -23.38 -15.20
N TYR A 144 1.69 -23.53 -16.29
CA TYR A 144 0.36 -22.95 -16.40
C TYR A 144 -0.57 -23.40 -15.26
N PHE A 145 -0.58 -24.69 -14.92
CA PHE A 145 -1.39 -25.20 -13.81
C PHE A 145 -0.95 -24.64 -12.46
N ILE A 146 0.35 -24.55 -12.18
CA ILE A 146 0.85 -23.95 -10.93
C ILE A 146 0.48 -22.47 -10.84
N ASN A 147 0.67 -21.70 -11.93
CA ASN A 147 0.30 -20.29 -11.96
C ASN A 147 -1.20 -20.13 -11.68
N ARG A 148 -2.04 -20.97 -12.30
CA ARG A 148 -3.48 -20.97 -12.08
C ARG A 148 -3.84 -21.31 -10.62
N LEU A 149 -3.21 -22.32 -10.05
CA LEU A 149 -3.42 -22.69 -8.64
C LEU A 149 -2.95 -21.57 -7.69
N SER A 150 -1.86 -20.88 -8.01
CA SER A 150 -1.37 -19.74 -7.25
C SER A 150 -2.36 -18.56 -7.29
N LEU A 151 -2.94 -18.27 -8.45
CA LEU A 151 -4.00 -17.25 -8.60
C LEU A 151 -5.24 -17.60 -7.77
N ILE A 152 -5.68 -18.87 -7.80
CA ILE A 152 -6.81 -19.34 -6.97
C ILE A 152 -6.47 -19.20 -5.49
N ARG A 153 -5.28 -19.65 -5.07
CA ARG A 153 -4.80 -19.51 -3.68
C ARG A 153 -4.77 -18.06 -3.23
N LYS A 154 -4.34 -17.14 -4.09
CA LYS A 154 -4.32 -15.70 -3.78
C LYS A 154 -5.73 -15.17 -3.51
N ASN A 155 -6.71 -15.56 -4.32
CA ASN A 155 -8.12 -15.21 -4.10
C ASN A 155 -8.70 -15.83 -2.81
N LEU A 156 -8.21 -17.00 -2.39
CA LEU A 156 -8.64 -17.65 -1.14
C LEU A 156 -7.97 -17.06 0.11
N THR A 157 -6.74 -16.55 0.00
CA THR A 157 -5.97 -16.03 1.15
C THR A 157 -6.35 -14.59 1.50
N TYR A 158 -6.82 -13.82 0.52
CA TYR A 158 -7.33 -12.45 0.71
C TYR A 158 -8.72 -12.34 0.05
N PRO A 159 -9.78 -12.78 0.75
CA PRO A 159 -11.15 -12.65 0.28
C PRO A 159 -11.48 -11.19 -0.05
N ARG A 160 -12.32 -10.98 -1.06
CA ARG A 160 -12.70 -9.63 -1.50
C ARG A 160 -13.52 -8.92 -0.43
N GLU A 161 -14.28 -9.71 0.30
CA GLU A 161 -15.12 -9.31 1.43
C GLU A 161 -14.24 -8.68 2.52
N ASP A 162 -13.13 -9.33 2.89
CA ASP A 162 -12.22 -8.86 3.92
C ASP A 162 -11.52 -7.55 3.52
N VAL A 163 -11.13 -7.40 2.25
CA VAL A 163 -10.51 -6.17 1.74
C VAL A 163 -11.53 -5.03 1.63
N ALA A 164 -12.75 -5.31 1.19
CA ALA A 164 -13.83 -4.33 1.14
C ALA A 164 -14.24 -3.88 2.56
N GLU A 165 -14.31 -4.83 3.49
CA GLU A 165 -14.56 -4.56 4.91
C GLU A 165 -13.44 -3.70 5.49
N LEU A 166 -12.17 -4.03 5.25
CA LEU A 166 -11.03 -3.24 5.71
C LEU A 166 -11.08 -1.81 5.17
N ARG A 167 -11.36 -1.64 3.88
CA ARG A 167 -11.50 -0.31 3.26
C ARG A 167 -12.64 0.48 3.91
N SER A 168 -13.79 -0.15 4.13
CA SER A 168 -14.92 0.48 4.82
C SER A 168 -14.56 0.91 6.24
N ARG A 169 -13.87 0.05 7.00
CA ARG A 169 -13.39 0.34 8.35
C ARG A 169 -12.39 1.49 8.35
N LEU A 170 -11.49 1.54 7.36
CA LEU A 170 -10.51 2.62 7.22
C LEU A 170 -11.19 3.96 6.91
N THR A 171 -12.15 3.99 5.98
CA THR A 171 -12.92 5.21 5.67
C THR A 171 -13.69 5.70 6.89
N GLN A 172 -14.33 4.81 7.65
CA GLN A 172 -14.99 5.19 8.91
C GLN A 172 -14.02 5.75 9.96
N LEU A 173 -12.80 5.20 10.03
CA LEU A 173 -11.76 5.67 10.94
C LEU A 173 -11.26 7.07 10.54
N GLU A 174 -11.04 7.29 9.24
CA GLU A 174 -10.64 8.59 8.68
C GLU A 174 -11.72 9.65 8.94
N GLU A 175 -12.99 9.34 8.69
CA GLU A 175 -14.13 10.23 8.99
C GLU A 175 -14.22 10.55 10.49
N THR A 176 -14.01 9.55 11.34
CA THR A 176 -14.01 9.73 12.79
C THR A 176 -12.86 10.62 13.24
N SER A 177 -11.67 10.41 12.69
CA SER A 177 -10.48 11.23 12.95
C SER A 177 -10.71 12.69 12.54
N GLN A 178 -11.23 12.93 11.33
CA GLN A 178 -11.54 14.28 10.84
C GLN A 178 -12.61 14.97 11.69
N ARG A 179 -13.61 14.22 12.18
CA ARG A 179 -14.63 14.77 13.08
C ARG A 179 -14.03 15.16 14.43
N LEU A 180 -13.16 14.34 15.00
CA LEU A 180 -12.48 14.65 16.26
C LEU A 180 -11.57 15.88 16.11
N ASP A 181 -10.81 15.95 15.02
CA ASP A 181 -9.95 17.09 14.70
C ASP A 181 -10.75 18.40 14.66
N LYS A 182 -11.87 18.42 13.93
CA LYS A 182 -12.79 19.57 13.90
C LYS A 182 -13.42 19.92 15.25
N GLN A 183 -13.64 18.95 16.14
CA GLN A 183 -14.20 19.21 17.47
C GLN A 183 -13.16 19.75 18.45
N LEU A 184 -11.89 19.40 18.26
CA LEU A 184 -10.77 19.78 19.12
C LEU A 184 -10.02 21.02 18.62
N ASP A 185 -10.31 21.49 17.41
CA ASP A 185 -9.71 22.68 16.81
C ASP A 185 -10.05 23.96 17.60
N LEU A 186 -9.04 24.60 18.17
CA LEU A 186 -9.20 25.83 18.97
C LEU A 186 -9.46 27.08 18.10
N GLU A 187 -9.14 27.04 16.81
CA GLU A 187 -9.33 28.17 15.89
C GLU A 187 -10.77 28.22 15.35
N ALA A 188 -11.46 27.08 15.34
CA ALA A 188 -12.84 26.98 14.91
C ALA A 188 -13.81 27.53 15.99
N PRO A 189 -14.58 28.61 15.71
CA PRO A 189 -15.41 29.29 16.72
C PRO A 189 -16.47 28.42 17.38
N ASN A 190 -16.90 27.38 16.67
CA ASN A 190 -17.99 26.49 17.09
C ASN A 190 -17.47 25.12 17.56
N SER A 191 -16.15 24.93 17.66
CA SER A 191 -15.61 23.66 18.15
C SER A 191 -15.91 23.48 19.64
N TRP A 192 -15.86 22.24 20.10
CA TRP A 192 -16.05 21.96 21.51
C TRP A 192 -14.91 22.58 22.35
N ALA A 193 -13.67 22.49 21.86
CA ALA A 193 -12.51 23.03 22.56
C ALA A 193 -12.52 24.56 22.66
N ALA A 194 -12.88 25.27 21.59
CA ALA A 194 -12.99 26.74 21.60
C ALA A 194 -14.10 27.22 22.54
N ASN A 195 -15.25 26.55 22.53
CA ASN A 195 -16.35 26.86 23.45
C ASN A 195 -15.95 26.66 24.92
N GLN A 196 -15.21 25.60 25.20
CA GLN A 196 -14.71 25.32 26.55
C GLN A 196 -13.69 26.38 27.00
N GLN A 197 -12.75 26.77 26.11
CA GLN A 197 -11.80 27.85 26.35
C GLN A 197 -12.51 29.17 26.66
N HIS A 198 -13.49 29.54 25.84
CA HIS A 198 -14.23 30.78 26.02
C HIS A 198 -15.06 30.80 27.31
N SER A 199 -15.61 29.65 27.69
CA SER A 199 -16.33 29.47 28.96
C SER A 199 -15.40 29.65 30.17
N LEU A 200 -14.18 29.09 30.10
CA LEU A 200 -13.16 29.26 31.14
C LEU A 200 -12.69 30.70 31.27
N GLU A 201 -12.48 31.40 30.15
CA GLU A 201 -12.14 32.83 30.16
C GLU A 201 -13.25 33.67 30.77
N THR A 202 -14.51 33.37 30.43
CA THR A 202 -15.67 34.07 30.98
C THR A 202 -15.80 33.83 32.49
N LEU A 203 -15.60 32.60 32.95
CA LEU A 203 -15.58 32.27 34.38
C LEU A 203 -14.46 33.01 35.11
N SER A 204 -13.25 33.02 34.53
CA SER A 204 -12.10 33.74 35.11
C SER A 204 -12.39 35.24 35.27
N ARG A 205 -12.98 35.88 34.25
CA ARG A 205 -13.39 37.30 34.33
C ARG A 205 -14.45 37.54 35.39
N ARG A 206 -15.45 36.65 35.51
CA ARG A 206 -16.49 36.75 36.54
C ARG A 206 -15.91 36.61 37.96
N ILE A 207 -14.94 35.73 38.15
CA ILE A 207 -14.25 35.59 39.44
C ILE A 207 -13.46 36.87 39.76
N ALA A 208 -12.76 37.45 38.79
CA ALA A 208 -12.04 38.71 38.98
C ALA A 208 -12.99 39.87 39.35
N ASP A 209 -14.14 39.96 38.68
CA ASP A 209 -15.17 40.96 38.97
C ASP A 209 -15.79 40.78 40.36
N LEU A 210 -16.10 39.54 40.77
CA LEU A 210 -16.57 39.25 42.12
C LEU A 210 -15.56 39.65 43.19
N ASN A 211 -14.28 39.38 42.98
CA ASN A 211 -13.22 39.79 43.90
C ASN A 211 -13.13 41.31 44.03
N ALA A 212 -13.20 42.04 42.91
CA ALA A 212 -13.20 43.51 42.93
C ALA A 212 -14.43 44.09 43.68
N HIS A 213 -15.61 43.49 43.50
CA HIS A 213 -16.80 43.86 44.27
C HIS A 213 -16.65 43.58 45.76
N LEU A 214 -16.06 42.44 46.14
CA LEU A 214 -15.79 42.13 47.54
C LEU A 214 -14.82 43.14 48.18
N GLU A 215 -13.74 43.49 47.49
CA GLU A 215 -12.79 44.51 47.96
C GLU A 215 -13.47 45.89 48.10
N ALA A 216 -14.32 46.28 47.15
CA ALA A 216 -15.07 47.53 47.22
C ALA A 216 -16.06 47.57 48.40
N ILE A 217 -16.76 46.45 48.66
CA ILE A 217 -17.66 46.32 49.81
C ILE A 217 -16.88 46.39 51.12
N GLN A 218 -15.74 45.67 51.23
CA GLN A 218 -14.88 45.74 52.41
C GLN A 218 -14.39 47.16 52.67
N ALA A 219 -13.85 47.83 51.65
CA ALA A 219 -13.36 49.20 51.77
C ALA A 219 -14.48 50.20 52.15
N THR A 220 -15.71 49.99 51.68
CA THR A 220 -16.86 50.82 52.06
C THR A 220 -17.28 50.56 53.50
N ASN A 221 -17.34 49.30 53.91
CA ASN A 221 -17.68 48.91 55.28
C ASN A 221 -16.65 49.47 56.29
N ASP A 222 -15.35 49.35 55.99
CA ASP A 222 -14.29 49.91 56.84
C ASP A 222 -14.43 51.44 56.98
N ARG A 223 -14.73 52.15 55.88
CA ARG A 223 -14.99 53.59 55.91
C ARG A 223 -16.23 53.96 56.71
N ASP A 224 -17.30 53.19 56.61
CA ASP A 224 -18.55 53.40 57.36
C ASP A 224 -18.35 53.13 58.84
N HIS A 225 -17.61 52.08 59.21
CA HIS A 225 -17.22 51.80 60.60
C HIS A 225 -16.36 52.92 61.18
N ASP A 226 -15.36 53.39 60.43
CA ASP A 226 -14.54 54.54 60.83
C ASP A 226 -15.39 55.80 61.03
N ARG A 227 -16.35 56.04 60.14
CA ARG A 227 -17.27 57.17 60.22
C ARG A 227 -18.18 57.06 61.45
N LEU A 228 -18.83 55.92 61.66
CA LEU A 228 -19.68 55.65 62.83
C LEU A 228 -18.89 55.78 64.13
N SER A 229 -17.65 55.30 64.18
CA SER A 229 -16.76 55.43 65.33
C SER A 229 -16.45 56.91 65.65
N ARG A 230 -16.19 57.72 64.62
CA ARG A 230 -16.00 59.17 64.78
C ARG A 230 -17.28 59.87 65.25
N GLU A 231 -18.42 59.58 64.63
CA GLU A 231 -19.73 60.13 65.03
C GLU A 231 -20.08 59.76 66.48
N ALA A 232 -19.86 58.50 66.88
CA ALA A 232 -20.09 58.04 68.25
C ALA A 232 -19.18 58.76 69.26
N ARG A 233 -17.89 58.91 68.96
CA ARG A 233 -16.96 59.69 69.80
C ARG A 233 -17.40 61.15 69.96
N GLN A 234 -17.87 61.76 68.87
CA GLN A 234 -18.34 63.14 68.88
C GLN A 234 -19.64 63.30 69.67
N ALA A 235 -20.59 62.38 69.54
CA ALA A 235 -21.81 62.35 70.33
C ALA A 235 -21.53 62.12 71.84
N ILE A 236 -20.57 61.24 72.18
CA ILE A 236 -20.13 61.05 73.57
C ILE A 236 -19.50 62.33 74.12
N SER A 237 -18.68 63.04 73.33
CA SER A 237 -18.10 64.32 73.73
C SER A 237 -19.17 65.37 74.02
N GLN A 238 -20.18 65.51 73.14
CA GLN A 238 -21.29 66.42 73.34
C GLN A 238 -22.10 66.06 74.59
N LEU A 239 -22.44 64.79 74.78
CA LEU A 239 -23.15 64.34 75.98
C LEU A 239 -22.34 64.56 77.27
N SER A 240 -21.02 64.40 77.22
CA SER A 240 -20.13 64.69 78.36
C SER A 240 -20.08 66.18 78.67
N GLU A 241 -20.01 67.03 77.63
CA GLU A 241 -20.03 68.49 77.78
C GLU A 241 -21.38 68.97 78.33
N ASP A 242 -22.49 68.43 77.83
CA ASP A 242 -23.84 68.67 78.35
C ASP A 242 -24.00 68.19 79.80
N SER A 243 -23.45 67.01 80.14
CA SER A 243 -23.43 66.52 81.53
C SER A 243 -22.61 67.43 82.45
N GLN A 244 -21.48 67.96 81.97
CA GLN A 244 -20.64 68.88 82.73
C GLN A 244 -21.33 70.25 82.90
N PHE A 245 -22.09 70.71 81.91
CA PHE A 245 -22.95 71.90 82.03
C PHE A 245 -24.05 71.70 83.08
N LEU A 246 -24.71 70.54 83.10
CA LEU A 246 -25.71 70.22 84.11
C LEU A 246 -25.12 70.12 85.53
N ASP A 247 -23.90 69.60 85.67
CA ASP A 247 -23.20 69.60 86.97
C ASP A 247 -22.80 71.01 87.41
N HIS A 248 -22.35 71.88 86.51
CA HIS A 248 -22.11 73.30 86.84
C HIS A 248 -23.39 74.04 87.24
N ILE A 249 -24.53 73.77 86.59
CA ILE A 249 -25.83 74.32 87.01
C ILE A 249 -26.20 73.81 88.41
N ARG A 250 -25.97 72.52 88.68
CA ARG A 250 -26.20 71.94 90.01
C ARG A 250 -25.31 72.59 91.07
N GLU A 251 -24.04 72.88 90.76
CA GLU A 251 -23.12 73.61 91.64
C GLU A 251 -23.57 75.06 91.88
N ILE A 252 -24.02 75.78 90.84
CA ILE A 252 -24.54 77.15 90.97
C ILE A 252 -25.80 77.17 91.87
N ILE A 253 -26.72 76.21 91.68
CA ILE A 253 -27.91 76.08 92.54
C ILE A 253 -27.51 75.76 93.98
N ARG A 254 -26.48 74.93 94.18
CA ARG A 254 -25.95 74.62 95.52
C ARG A 254 -25.28 75.82 96.17
N PHE A 255 -24.52 76.60 95.41
CA PHE A 255 -23.87 77.84 95.86
C PHE A 255 -24.90 78.88 96.32
N PHE A 256 -25.96 79.08 95.55
CA PHE A 256 -27.09 79.96 95.92
C PHE A 256 -27.90 79.47 97.12
N LYS A 257 -27.86 78.17 97.43
CA LYS A 257 -28.57 77.58 98.57
C LYS A 257 -27.73 77.58 99.86
N SER A 258 -26.44 77.90 99.77
CA SER A 258 -25.49 77.94 100.91
C SER A 258 -24.98 79.35 101.26
N ALA A 259 -25.49 80.39 100.58
CA ALA A 259 -25.32 81.80 100.92
C ALA A 259 -26.62 82.36 101.52
#